data_AF-A0A967X4X3-F1
#
_entry.id   AF-A0A967X4X3-F1
#
_cell.length_a   1.000
_cell.length_b   1.000
_cell.length_c   1.000
_cell.angle_alpha   90.00
_cell.angle_beta   90.00
_cell.angle_gamma   90.00
#
_symmetry.space_group_name_H-M   'P 1'
#
loop_
_entity.id
_entity.type
_entity.pdbx_description
1 polymer ?
#
loop_
_entity_poly.entity_id
_entity_poly.type
_entity_poly.pdbx_seq_one_letter_code
_entity_poly.pdbx_strand_id
1 'polypeptide(L)' 'MYRRFNRFNRTLHIFMMLSFFTLALTGMALKFSYMGWAHAVSVLFGGFETMGLLHRIGAVVLACVFAAHLWDV' A
#
# COMPACT_ATOMS: atom_id res chain seq x y z
N MET A 1 31.52 -10.09 -11.89
CA MET A 1 30.45 -9.07 -11.85
C MET A 1 29.59 -9.32 -10.62
N TYR A 2 29.66 -8.46 -9.60
CA TYR A 2 28.82 -8.57 -8.40
C TYR A 2 27.42 -8.01 -8.70
N ARG A 3 26.38 -8.84 -8.64
CA ARG A 3 24.99 -8.39 -8.80
C ARG A 3 24.42 -8.03 -7.44
N ARG A 4 24.48 -6.73 -7.09
CA ARG A 4 24.10 -6.18 -5.78
C ARG A 4 22.60 -6.32 -5.44
N PHE A 5 21.73 -6.42 -6.44
CA PHE A 5 20.30 -6.66 -6.23
C PHE A 5 19.78 -7.76 -7.15
N ASN A 6 19.21 -8.80 -6.56
CA ASN A 6 18.56 -9.87 -7.29
C ASN A 6 17.23 -9.39 -7.89
N ARG A 7 16.73 -10.09 -8.93
CA ARG A 7 15.41 -9.79 -9.55
C ARG A 7 14.30 -9.83 -8.49
N PHE A 8 14.40 -10.80 -7.57
CA PHE A 8 13.49 -11.01 -6.44
C PHE A 8 13.43 -9.80 -5.49
N ASN A 9 14.58 -9.31 -5.02
CA ASN A 9 14.70 -8.09 -4.21
C ASN A 9 14.04 -6.86 -4.85
N ARG A 10 14.25 -6.63 -6.16
CA ARG A 10 13.60 -5.51 -6.88
C ARG A 10 12.08 -5.64 -6.91
N THR A 11 11.59 -6.85 -7.16
CA THR A 11 10.15 -7.12 -7.21
C THR A 11 9.50 -6.91 -5.84
N LEU A 12 10.09 -7.45 -4.76
CA LEU A 12 9.64 -7.21 -3.39
C LEU A 12 9.56 -5.72 -3.06
N HIS A 13 10.59 -4.96 -3.43
CA HIS A 13 10.65 -3.53 -3.14
C HIS A 13 9.55 -2.74 -3.88
N ILE A 14 9.21 -3.12 -5.12
CA ILE A 14 8.09 -2.51 -5.88
C ILE A 14 6.75 -2.82 -5.20
N PHE A 15 6.51 -4.07 -4.79
CA PHE A 15 5.28 -4.43 -4.07
C PHE A 15 5.15 -3.69 -2.74
N MET A 16 6.26 -3.50 -2.03
CA MET A 16 6.29 -2.73 -0.79
C MET A 16 5.92 -1.26 -1.03
N MET A 17 6.52 -0.61 -2.03
CA MET A 17 6.18 0.78 -2.39
C MET A 17 4.70 0.91 -2.77
N LEU A 18 4.20 0.05 -3.65
CA LEU A 18 2.80 0.10 -4.07
C LEU A 18 1.84 -0.03 -2.88
N SER A 19 2.10 -1.01 -2.00
CA SER A 19 1.28 -1.22 -0.82
C SER A 19 1.33 -0.01 0.11
N PHE A 20 2.52 0.57 0.35
CA PHE A 20 2.68 1.78 1.14
C PHE A 20 1.86 2.95 0.60
N PHE A 21 1.92 3.22 -0.71
CA PHE A 21 1.11 4.28 -1.33
C PHE A 21 -0.39 3.99 -1.20
N THR A 22 -0.83 2.74 -1.39
CA THR A 22 -2.23 2.35 -1.18
C THR A 22 -2.67 2.60 0.26
N LEU A 23 -1.90 2.20 1.28
CA LEU A 23 -2.22 2.48 2.68
C LEU A 23 -2.24 3.97 2.98
N ALA A 24 -1.26 4.72 2.48
CA ALA A 24 -1.14 6.16 2.74
C ALA A 24 -2.34 6.91 2.15
N LEU A 25 -2.68 6.63 0.88
CA LEU A 25 -3.82 7.27 0.21
C LEU A 25 -5.15 6.91 0.90
N THR A 26 -5.37 5.61 1.14
CA THR A 26 -6.62 5.15 1.75
C THR A 26 -6.76 5.62 3.19
N GLY A 27 -5.69 5.56 3.98
CA GLY A 27 -5.67 5.99 5.38
C GLY A 27 -5.83 7.50 5.54
N MET A 28 -5.22 8.30 4.66
CA MET A 28 -5.42 9.76 4.67
C MET A 28 -6.86 10.13 4.32
N ALA A 29 -7.45 9.53 3.29
CA ALA A 29 -8.83 9.80 2.91
C ALA A 29 -9.86 9.30 3.95
N LEU A 30 -9.59 8.18 4.63
CA LEU A 30 -10.41 7.74 5.78
C LEU A 30 -10.33 8.71 6.96
N LYS A 31 -9.13 9.19 7.30
CA LYS A 31 -8.90 10.11 8.42
C LYS A 31 -9.45 11.51 8.15
N PHE A 32 -9.34 11.99 6.92
CA PHE A 32 -9.78 13.31 6.48
C PHE A 32 -11.09 13.26 5.70
N SER A 33 -11.98 12.32 6.03
CA SER A 33 -13.25 12.07 5.34
C SER A 33 -14.16 13.30 5.24
N TYR A 34 -13.99 14.29 6.12
CA TYR A 34 -14.70 15.56 6.13
C TYR A 34 -14.21 16.57 5.07
N MET A 35 -13.09 16.31 4.39
CA MET A 35 -12.58 17.18 3.32
C MET A 35 -13.12 16.75 1.96
N GLY A 36 -13.48 17.72 1.11
CA GLY A 36 -14.05 17.45 -0.22
C GLY A 36 -13.17 16.60 -1.15
N TRP A 37 -11.85 16.71 -1.05
CA TRP A 37 -10.94 15.87 -1.83
C TRP A 37 -10.98 14.40 -1.39
N ALA A 38 -11.16 14.13 -0.09
CA ALA A 38 -11.24 12.77 0.44
C ALA A 38 -12.55 12.10 0.01
N HIS A 39 -13.64 12.86 -0.09
CA HIS A 39 -14.89 12.40 -0.68
C HIS A 39 -14.76 12.11 -2.19
N ALA A 40 -14.06 12.97 -2.93
CA ALA A 40 -13.81 12.72 -4.36
C ALA A 40 -12.99 11.44 -4.58
N VAL A 41 -11.94 11.23 -3.77
CA VAL A 41 -11.15 10.00 -3.78
C VAL A 41 -12.01 8.80 -3.36
N SER A 42 -12.84 8.92 -2.33
CA SER A 42 -13.67 7.80 -1.89
C SER A 42 -14.67 7.38 -2.95
N VAL A 43 -15.33 8.31 -3.64
CA VAL A 43 -16.22 8.00 -4.76
C VAL A 43 -15.46 7.28 -5.89
N LEU A 44 -14.26 7.72 -6.23
CA LEU A 44 -13.43 7.10 -7.26
C LEU A 44 -13.06 5.63 -6.91
N PHE A 45 -12.86 5.36 -5.63
CA PHE A 45 -12.48 4.05 -5.09
C PHE A 45 -13.68 3.19 -4.68
N GLY A 46 -14.92 3.61 -4.93
CA GLY A 46 -16.13 2.84 -4.62
C GLY A 46 -16.69 3.03 -3.20
N GLY A 47 -16.43 4.18 -2.59
CA GLY A 47 -16.93 4.60 -1.28
C GLY A 47 -15.95 4.35 -0.12
N PHE A 48 -16.25 4.94 1.04
CA PHE A 48 -15.42 4.81 2.24
C PHE A 48 -15.33 3.36 2.77
N GLU A 49 -16.37 2.55 2.58
CA GLU A 49 -16.35 1.12 2.95
C GLU A 49 -15.29 0.36 2.14
N THR A 50 -15.31 0.53 0.81
CA THR A 50 -14.34 -0.09 -0.10
C THR A 50 -12.92 0.41 0.18
N MET A 51 -12.74 1.70 0.49
CA MET A 51 -11.44 2.23 0.91
C MET A 51 -10.91 1.58 2.20
N GLY A 52 -11.78 1.33 3.17
CA GLY A 52 -11.42 0.62 4.40
C GLY A 52 -11.00 -0.83 4.13
N LEU A 53 -11.69 -1.50 3.22
CA LEU A 53 -11.35 -2.86 2.80
C LEU A 53 -9.99 -2.88 2.07
N LEU A 54 -9.79 -2.00 1.10
CA LEU A 54 -8.53 -1.84 0.37
C LEU A 54 -7.37 -1.49 1.31
N HIS A 55 -7.61 -0.67 2.32
CA HIS A 55 -6.61 -0.36 3.34
C HIS A 55 -6.17 -1.61 4.12
N ARG A 56 -7.12 -2.45 4.55
CA ARG A 56 -6.83 -3.70 5.27
C ARG A 56 -6.06 -4.70 4.39
N ILE A 57 -6.47 -4.87 3.14
CA ILE A 57 -5.75 -5.71 2.18
C ILE A 57 -4.34 -5.18 1.99
N GLY A 58 -4.18 -3.88 1.74
CA GLY A 58 -2.88 -3.23 1.63
C GLY A 58 -2.01 -3.47 2.85
N ALA A 59 -2.57 -3.36 4.06
CA ALA A 59 -1.86 -3.60 5.32
C ALA A 59 -1.32 -5.03 5.43
N VAL A 60 -2.13 -6.04 5.07
CA VAL A 60 -1.71 -7.44 5.07
C VAL A 60 -0.61 -7.66 4.03
N VAL A 61 -0.77 -7.15 2.81
CA VAL A 61 0.24 -7.29 1.75
C VAL A 61 1.55 -6.61 2.15
N LEU A 62 1.49 -5.39 2.67
CA LEU A 62 2.68 -4.67 3.14
C LEU A 62 3.39 -5.43 4.25
N ALA A 63 2.64 -5.97 5.24
CA ALA A 63 3.21 -6.76 6.32
C ALA A 63 3.89 -8.05 5.80
N CYS A 64 3.25 -8.77 4.88
CA CYS A 64 3.83 -9.97 4.28
C CYS A 64 5.09 -9.66 3.45
N VAL A 65 5.05 -8.62 2.62
CA VAL A 65 6.20 -8.21 1.79
C VAL A 65 7.35 -7.70 2.68
N PHE A 66 7.04 -6.96 3.74
CA PHE A 66 8.03 -6.49 4.70
C PHE A 66 8.71 -7.65 5.44
N ALA A 67 7.93 -8.64 5.90
CA ALA A 67 8.48 -9.85 6.51
C ALA A 67 9.36 -10.65 5.54
N ALA A 68 8.91 -10.82 4.28
CA ALA A 68 9.68 -11.49 3.25
C ALA A 68 10.97 -10.72 2.90
N HIS A 69 10.92 -9.39 2.89
CA HIS A 69 12.08 -8.53 2.66
C HIS A 69 13.08 -8.60 3.82
N LEU A 70 12.63 -8.68 5.08
CA LEU A 70 13.52 -8.86 6.23
C LEU A 70 14.28 -10.19 6.19
N TRP A 71 13.68 -11.24 5.63
CA TRP A 71 14.31 -12.56 5.49
C TRP A 71 15.31 -12.63 4.32
N ASP A 72 15.08 -11.84 3.26
CA ASP A 72 15.92 -11.80 2.05
C ASP A 72 17.10 -10.79 2.15
N VAL A 73 17.12 -9.96 3.20
CA VAL A 73 18.22 -9.03 3.54
C VAL A 73 19.29 -9.74 4.36
#